data_AF-A0A0G1F8B5-F1
#
_entry.id   AF-A0A0G1F8B5-F1
#
_cell.length_a   1.000
_cell.length_b   1.000
_cell.length_c   1.000
_cell.angle_alpha   90.00
_cell.angle_beta   90.00
_cell.angle_gamma   90.00
#
_symmetry.space_group_name_H-M   'P 1'
#
loop_
_entity.id
_entity.type
_entity.pdbx_description
1 polymer ?
#
loop_
_entity_poly.entity_id
_entity_poly.type
_entity_poly.pdbx_seq_one_letter_code
_entity_poly.pdbx_strand_id
1 'polypeptide(L)'
;MGAGVSAGAGGVTTTGGGVPKTMQELLMLPGVGRKTANVVLGNAYGVVVGIAVDTHVRRVSRRLHLVNPDLVDPVKIEKELMTVIPKKDWLCLTYLLIEHGRACCRALRPDCASCVIRAYCPHKRA
;
A
#
# COMPACT_ATOMS: atom_id res chain seq x y z
N MET A 1 34.84 -29.44 19.61
CA MET A 1 35.83 -28.55 20.25
C MET A 1 35.83 -27.23 19.50
N GLY A 2 35.48 -26.13 20.20
CA GLY A 2 35.68 -24.73 19.80
C GLY A 2 34.82 -24.24 18.62
N ALA A 3 34.19 -23.08 18.65
CA ALA A 3 34.03 -22.08 19.70
C ALA A 3 32.75 -21.29 19.37
N GLY A 4 32.01 -20.91 20.41
CA GLY A 4 30.82 -20.09 20.26
C GLY A 4 31.11 -18.71 19.67
N VAL A 5 30.16 -18.22 18.87
CA VAL A 5 29.94 -16.79 18.68
C VAL A 5 28.51 -16.53 19.10
N SER A 6 28.39 -15.85 20.24
CA SER A 6 27.13 -15.30 20.73
C SER A 6 26.85 -14.02 19.93
N ALA A 7 25.72 -13.97 19.23
CA ALA A 7 25.22 -12.76 18.58
C ALA A 7 23.74 -12.60 18.93
N GLY A 8 23.43 -11.50 19.63
CA GLY A 8 22.11 -11.18 20.13
C GLY A 8 21.08 -10.87 19.04
N ALA A 9 19.85 -11.30 19.33
CA ALA A 9 18.54 -10.83 18.88
C ALA A 9 18.37 -10.33 17.43
N GLY A 10 17.79 -11.20 16.59
CA GLY A 10 16.66 -10.81 15.73
C GLY A 10 16.87 -10.73 14.21
N GLY A 11 18.02 -11.16 13.68
CA GLY A 11 18.24 -11.17 12.23
C GLY A 11 17.72 -12.45 11.57
N VAL A 12 16.61 -12.38 10.81
CA VAL A 12 16.30 -13.40 9.80
C VAL A 12 17.41 -13.30 8.74
N THR A 13 18.38 -14.21 8.82
CA THR A 13 19.35 -14.44 7.75
C THR A 13 18.62 -15.24 6.68
N THR A 14 18.37 -14.64 5.52
CA THR A 14 18.02 -15.40 4.31
C THR A 14 19.24 -16.22 3.92
N THR A 15 19.39 -17.40 4.51
CA THR A 15 20.40 -18.39 4.14
C THR A 15 20.03 -18.95 2.77
N GLY A 16 20.44 -18.24 1.70
CA GLY A 16 20.19 -18.65 0.31
C GLY A 16 19.94 -17.54 -0.74
N GLY A 17 20.11 -16.25 -0.40
CA GLY A 17 20.23 -15.16 -1.39
C GLY A 17 18.96 -14.65 -2.09
N GLY A 18 17.77 -15.15 -1.73
CA GLY A 18 16.49 -14.72 -2.35
C GLY A 18 15.69 -13.74 -1.49
N VAL A 19 14.96 -12.81 -2.13
CA VAL A 19 13.96 -11.96 -1.46
C VAL A 19 12.78 -12.83 -1.02
N PRO A 20 12.29 -12.77 0.24
CA PRO A 20 11.19 -13.59 0.71
C PRO A 20 9.90 -13.43 -0.10
N LYS A 21 9.08 -14.48 -0.17
CA LYS A 21 7.88 -14.56 -1.03
C LYS A 21 6.57 -14.57 -0.27
N THR A 22 6.60 -14.38 1.05
CA THR A 22 5.41 -14.31 1.89
C THR A 22 5.33 -13.01 2.67
N MET A 23 4.12 -12.62 3.05
CA MET A 23 3.89 -11.41 3.86
C MET A 23 4.55 -11.54 5.24
N GLN A 24 4.45 -12.71 5.89
CA GLN A 24 5.04 -12.90 7.21
C GLN A 24 6.56 -12.75 7.18
N GLU A 25 7.24 -13.36 6.20
CA GLU A 25 8.70 -13.28 6.08
C GLU A 25 9.17 -11.86 5.76
N LEU A 26 8.47 -11.16 4.85
CA LEU A 26 8.83 -9.80 4.50
C LEU A 26 8.69 -8.84 5.69
N LEU A 27 7.67 -9.01 6.53
CA LEU A 27 7.48 -8.19 7.73
C LEU A 27 8.54 -8.45 8.82
N MET A 28 9.28 -9.55 8.76
CA MET A 28 10.42 -9.81 9.65
C MET A 28 11.69 -9.05 9.24
N LEU A 29 11.72 -8.47 8.03
CA LEU A 29 12.87 -7.71 7.55
C LEU A 29 12.90 -6.30 8.15
N PRO A 30 14.05 -5.84 8.68
CA PRO A 30 14.19 -4.47 9.20
C PRO A 30 13.81 -3.42 8.14
N GLY A 31 12.93 -2.49 8.52
CA GLY A 31 12.45 -1.41 7.65
C GLY A 31 11.37 -1.81 6.64
N VAL A 32 10.98 -3.08 6.57
CA VAL A 32 9.91 -3.54 5.68
C VAL A 32 8.56 -3.51 6.40
N GLY A 33 7.81 -2.44 6.16
CA GLY A 33 6.41 -2.34 6.58
C GLY A 33 5.46 -3.02 5.60
N ARG A 34 4.19 -3.13 6.00
CA ARG A 34 3.13 -3.79 5.23
C ARG A 34 2.93 -3.23 3.81
N LYS A 35 3.07 -1.92 3.63
CA LYS A 35 3.07 -1.28 2.30
C LYS A 35 4.19 -1.86 1.42
N THR A 36 5.42 -1.86 1.93
CA THR A 36 6.60 -2.34 1.20
C THR A 36 6.44 -3.82 0.86
N ALA A 37 5.98 -4.65 1.79
CA ALA A 37 5.72 -6.06 1.55
C ALA A 37 4.66 -6.29 0.45
N ASN A 38 3.54 -5.55 0.47
CA ASN A 38 2.53 -5.61 -0.59
C ASN A 38 3.11 -5.25 -1.97
N VAL A 39 3.95 -4.21 -2.04
CA VAL A 39 4.62 -3.80 -3.30
C VAL A 39 5.57 -4.89 -3.79
N VAL A 40 6.41 -5.44 -2.92
CA VAL A 40 7.38 -6.49 -3.29
C VAL A 40 6.64 -7.73 -3.81
N LEU A 41 5.64 -8.24 -3.07
CA LEU A 41 4.88 -9.42 -3.47
C LEU A 41 4.17 -9.23 -4.81
N GLY A 42 3.50 -8.08 -4.98
CA GLY A 42 2.75 -7.79 -6.19
C GLY A 42 3.65 -7.66 -7.43
N ASN A 43 4.78 -6.95 -7.34
CA ASN A 43 5.61 -6.65 -8.50
C ASN A 43 6.65 -7.74 -8.81
N ALA A 44 7.30 -8.29 -7.80
CA ALA A 44 8.34 -9.29 -8.01
C ALA A 44 7.77 -10.69 -8.27
N TYR A 45 6.60 -10.99 -7.70
CA TYR A 45 6.06 -12.35 -7.67
C TYR A 45 4.64 -12.49 -8.20
N GLY A 46 3.96 -11.39 -8.57
CA GLY A 46 2.55 -11.43 -8.97
C GLY A 46 1.60 -11.85 -7.84
N VAL A 47 2.07 -11.85 -6.59
CA VAL A 47 1.32 -12.30 -5.42
C VAL A 47 0.62 -11.09 -4.80
N VAL A 48 -0.69 -11.01 -5.00
CA VAL A 48 -1.52 -9.90 -4.50
C VAL A 48 -2.30 -10.33 -3.25
N VAL A 49 -1.82 -9.91 -2.09
CA VAL A 49 -2.40 -10.22 -0.77
C VAL A 49 -3.03 -9.01 -0.07
N GLY A 50 -2.86 -7.82 -0.65
CA GLY A 50 -3.41 -6.58 -0.12
C GLY A 50 -3.13 -5.37 -1.03
N ILE A 51 -3.63 -4.22 -0.62
CA ILE A 51 -3.47 -2.93 -1.31
C ILE A 51 -2.35 -2.15 -0.61
N ALA A 52 -1.38 -1.64 -1.37
CA ALA A 52 -0.28 -0.88 -0.76
C ALA A 52 -0.72 0.56 -0.45
N VAL A 53 -1.13 0.81 0.80
CA VAL A 53 -1.63 2.12 1.22
C VAL A 53 -0.46 3.06 1.55
N ASP A 54 -0.25 4.06 0.70
CA ASP A 54 0.65 5.19 0.95
C ASP A 54 -0.13 6.51 1.20
N THR A 55 0.56 7.64 1.19
CA THR A 55 -0.06 8.96 1.41
C THR A 55 -1.02 9.38 0.29
N HIS A 56 -0.82 8.91 -0.94
CA HIS A 56 -1.71 9.16 -2.08
C HIS A 56 -2.94 8.26 -1.98
N VAL A 57 -2.73 6.95 -1.84
CA VAL A 57 -3.81 5.97 -1.70
C VAL A 57 -4.71 6.35 -0.53
N ARG A 58 -4.15 6.62 0.65
CA ARG A 58 -4.88 7.08 1.84
C ARG A 58 -5.70 8.34 1.56
N ARG A 59 -5.12 9.35 0.93
CA ARG A 59 -5.81 10.63 0.68
C ARG A 59 -6.93 10.47 -0.34
N VAL A 60 -6.63 9.83 -1.46
CA VAL A 60 -7.56 9.72 -2.57
C VAL A 60 -8.71 8.78 -2.21
N SER A 61 -8.45 7.64 -1.56
CA SER A 61 -9.52 6.73 -1.13
C SER A 61 -10.51 7.41 -0.18
N ARG A 62 -10.02 8.19 0.78
CA ARG A 62 -10.84 8.97 1.71
C ARG A 62 -11.63 10.07 1.00
N ARG A 63 -11.01 10.82 0.07
CA ARG A 63 -11.69 11.87 -0.71
C ARG A 63 -12.76 11.32 -1.64
N LEU A 64 -12.58 10.10 -2.14
CA LEU A 64 -13.54 9.43 -2.99
C LEU A 64 -14.60 8.65 -2.21
N HIS A 65 -14.53 8.65 -0.87
CA HIS A 65 -15.40 7.86 0.00
C HIS A 65 -15.39 6.36 -0.35
N LEU A 66 -14.26 5.85 -0.88
CA LEU A 66 -14.03 4.41 -1.06
C LEU A 66 -13.83 3.70 0.27
N VAL A 67 -13.46 4.46 1.30
CA VAL A 67 -13.36 4.03 2.69
C VAL A 67 -13.99 5.10 3.56
N ASN A 68 -14.27 4.78 4.82
CA ASN A 68 -14.68 5.76 5.82
C ASN A 68 -13.69 6.95 5.84
N PRO A 69 -14.15 8.19 5.57
CA PRO A 69 -13.30 9.38 5.50
C PRO A 69 -12.53 9.69 6.80
N ASP A 70 -12.95 9.18 7.94
CA ASP A 70 -12.30 9.39 9.24
C ASP A 70 -11.17 8.39 9.52
N LEU A 71 -11.01 7.35 8.69
CA LEU A 71 -9.91 6.41 8.86
C LEU A 71 -8.56 7.06 8.59
N VAL A 72 -7.65 6.90 9.55
CA VAL A 72 -6.27 7.38 9.47
C VAL A 72 -5.29 6.23 9.31
N ASP A 73 -5.56 5.10 9.96
CA ASP A 73 -4.69 3.93 9.99
C ASP A 73 -4.61 3.23 8.61
N PRO A 74 -3.40 3.08 8.02
CA PRO A 74 -3.24 2.46 6.71
C PRO A 74 -3.71 1.02 6.62
N VAL A 75 -3.59 0.23 7.70
CA VAL A 75 -4.00 -1.18 7.73
C VAL A 75 -5.52 -1.30 7.72
N LYS A 76 -6.23 -0.42 8.43
CA LYS A 76 -7.69 -0.34 8.38
C LYS A 76 -8.18 0.11 7.00
N ILE A 77 -7.53 1.11 6.39
CA ILE A 77 -7.84 1.56 5.03
C ILE A 77 -7.63 0.43 4.02
N GLU A 78 -6.52 -0.31 4.12
CA GLU A 78 -6.26 -1.47 3.25
C GLU A 78 -7.39 -2.50 3.36
N LYS A 79 -7.78 -2.86 4.58
CA LYS A 79 -8.85 -3.84 4.83
C LYS A 79 -10.19 -3.40 4.25
N GLU A 80 -10.56 -2.13 4.40
CA GLU A 80 -11.83 -1.62 3.86
C GLU A 80 -11.78 -1.51 2.32
N LEU A 81 -10.64 -1.10 1.74
CA LEU A 81 -10.49 -1.15 0.29
C LEU A 81 -10.62 -2.59 -0.25
N MET A 82 -10.11 -3.58 0.48
CA MET A 82 -10.23 -4.99 0.10
C MET A 82 -11.66 -5.53 0.15
N THR A 83 -12.59 -4.90 0.88
CA THR A 83 -14.00 -5.31 0.89
C THR A 83 -14.81 -4.66 -0.23
N VAL A 84 -14.44 -3.46 -0.68
CA VAL A 84 -15.18 -2.71 -1.71
C VAL A 84 -14.64 -2.93 -3.13
N ILE A 85 -13.37 -3.32 -3.27
CA ILE A 85 -12.70 -3.49 -4.56
C ILE A 85 -12.53 -4.98 -4.88
N PRO A 86 -12.87 -5.45 -6.09
CA PRO A 86 -12.59 -6.81 -6.51
C PRO A 86 -11.09 -7.15 -6.42
N LYS A 87 -10.75 -8.34 -5.90
CA LYS A 87 -9.35 -8.75 -5.66
C LYS A 87 -8.44 -8.64 -6.88
N LYS A 88 -8.98 -8.92 -8.08
CA LYS A 88 -8.26 -8.81 -9.36
C LYS A 88 -7.73 -7.39 -9.63
N ASP A 89 -8.36 -6.37 -9.05
CA ASP A 89 -8.08 -4.97 -9.32
C ASP A 89 -7.19 -4.31 -8.25
N TRP A 90 -6.84 -5.00 -7.15
CA TRP A 90 -6.11 -4.40 -6.01
C TRP A 90 -4.75 -3.82 -6.39
N LEU A 91 -3.97 -4.53 -7.21
CA LEU A 91 -2.67 -4.06 -7.67
C LEU A 91 -2.84 -2.85 -8.59
N CYS A 92 -3.73 -2.94 -9.58
CA CYS A 92 -4.00 -1.86 -10.52
C CYS A 92 -4.51 -0.60 -9.80
N LEU A 93 -5.47 -0.75 -8.89
CA LEU A 93 -6.03 0.35 -8.10
C LEU A 93 -4.95 1.08 -7.31
N THR A 94 -4.00 0.36 -6.71
CA THR A 94 -2.88 0.96 -5.97
C THR A 94 -2.17 2.00 -6.85
N TYR A 95 -1.81 1.63 -8.08
CA TYR A 95 -1.13 2.53 -9.01
C TYR A 95 -2.02 3.63 -9.55
N LEU A 96 -3.29 3.34 -9.87
CA LEU A 96 -4.24 4.34 -10.33
C LEU A 96 -4.43 5.44 -9.27
N LEU A 97 -4.58 5.08 -7.99
CA LEU A 97 -4.74 6.05 -6.91
C LEU A 97 -3.46 6.84 -6.63
N ILE A 98 -2.28 6.21 -6.74
CA ILE A 98 -0.99 6.90 -6.62
C ILE A 98 -0.84 7.93 -7.73
N GLU A 99 -1.04 7.52 -8.98
CA GLU A 99 -0.86 8.39 -10.15
C GLU A 99 -1.89 9.51 -10.14
N HIS A 100 -3.17 9.20 -9.91
CA HIS A 100 -4.21 10.20 -9.78
C HIS A 100 -3.95 11.18 -8.64
N GLY A 101 -3.52 10.69 -7.48
CA GLY A 101 -3.17 11.52 -6.34
C GLY A 101 -1.96 12.41 -6.59
N ARG A 102 -1.00 11.97 -7.41
CA ARG A 102 0.20 12.72 -7.78
C ARG A 102 -0.10 13.79 -8.82
N ALA A 103 -0.77 13.42 -9.91
CA ALA A 103 -1.00 14.30 -11.06
C ALA A 103 -2.18 15.27 -10.87
N CYS A 104 -3.29 14.80 -10.28
CA CYS A 104 -4.56 15.55 -10.25
C CYS A 104 -5.02 15.86 -8.81
N CYS A 105 -5.24 14.85 -7.98
CA CYS A 105 -5.79 14.97 -6.63
C CYS A 105 -4.71 15.28 -5.57
N ARG A 106 -3.96 16.36 -5.81
CA ARG A 106 -2.87 16.84 -4.95
C ARG A 106 -3.36 17.23 -3.55
N ALA A 107 -2.46 17.19 -2.56
CA ALA A 107 -2.83 17.37 -1.15
C ALA A 107 -3.48 18.73 -0.87
N LEU A 108 -2.87 19.82 -1.33
CA LEU A 108 -3.31 21.19 -1.03
C LEU A 108 -4.31 21.73 -2.07
N ARG A 109 -3.91 21.73 -3.35
CA ARG A 109 -4.66 22.30 -4.48
C ARG A 109 -4.94 21.21 -5.52
N PRO A 110 -5.93 20.33 -5.30
CA PRO A 110 -6.32 19.34 -6.30
C PRO A 110 -6.87 20.05 -7.54
N ASP A 111 -6.51 19.58 -8.73
CA ASP A 111 -7.06 20.09 -9.98
C ASP A 111 -8.42 19.44 -10.26
N CYS A 112 -9.43 19.85 -9.48
CA CYS A 112 -10.78 19.30 -9.59
C CYS A 112 -11.45 19.65 -10.93
N ALA A 113 -11.09 20.79 -11.56
CA ALA A 113 -11.65 21.22 -12.83
C ALA A 113 -11.28 20.24 -13.97
N SER A 114 -10.02 19.79 -14.00
CA SER A 114 -9.52 18.84 -15.00
C SER A 114 -9.64 17.36 -14.58
N CYS A 115 -10.29 17.06 -13.45
CA CYS A 115 -10.35 15.70 -12.91
C CYS A 115 -11.29 14.80 -13.72
N VAL A 116 -10.74 13.73 -14.33
CA VAL A 116 -11.49 12.78 -15.17
C VAL A 116 -12.64 12.05 -14.44
N ILE A 117 -12.56 11.94 -13.11
CA ILE A 117 -13.60 11.32 -12.27
C ILE A 117 -14.39 12.36 -11.47
N ARG A 118 -14.32 13.65 -11.82
CA ARG A 118 -14.98 14.75 -11.10
C ARG A 118 -16.47 14.52 -10.92
N ALA A 119 -17.15 14.01 -11.94
CA ALA A 119 -18.59 13.76 -11.92
C ALA A 119 -19.00 12.83 -10.77
N TYR A 120 -18.14 11.86 -10.43
CA TYR A 120 -18.35 10.85 -9.40
C TYR A 120 -17.69 11.18 -8.06
N CYS A 121 -16.94 12.29 -7.97
CA CYS A 121 -16.14 12.61 -6.78
C CYS A 121 -16.96 13.37 -5.71
N PRO A 122 -17.12 12.83 -4.49
CA PRO A 122 -17.83 13.51 -3.41
C PRO A 122 -17.04 14.69 -2.81
N HIS A 123 -15.71 14.71 -2.93
CA HIS A 123 -14.86 15.81 -2.47
C HIS A 123 -14.64 16.93 -3.51
N LYS A 124 -15.34 16.90 -4.66
CA LYS A 124 -15.11 17.88 -5.75
C LYS A 124 -15.19 19.30 -5.20
N ARG A 125 -14.15 20.10 -5.49
CA ARG A 125 -14.12 21.53 -5.18
C ARG A 125 -14.74 22.31 -6.34
N ALA A 126 -15.29 23.48 -6.02
CA ALA A 126 -15.75 24.45 -7.01
C ALA A 126 -14.60 24.81 -7.97
#